data_AF-A0A443PVM9-F1
#
_entry.id   AF-A0A443PVM9-F1
#
_cell.length_a   1.000
_cell.length_b   1.000
_cell.length_c   1.000
_cell.angle_alpha   90.00
_cell.angle_beta   90.00
_cell.angle_gamma   90.00
#
_symmetry.space_group_name_H-M   'P 1'
#
loop_
_entity.id
_entity.type
_entity.pdbx_description
1 polymer ?
#
loop_
_entity_poly.entity_id
_entity_poly.type
_entity_poly.pdbx_seq_one_letter_code
_entity_poly.pdbx_strand_id
1 'polypeptide(L)'
;MAEERKEEEAPSDTHPLRPLKENYTPSENASPSCIQLPTIQVAQYEIKPSTINLIPSFCGLNNEDPYSHIDDFLVICSIVRINNFSSEALKMFLFPFSLKDKAKYRLRTLPTSSITTWAQPQQKFLDKYFSVGKTNQYRRSTTSFAQTDGEQSHKAWDRFKDLIRKCPHHQIAKWQLVQFFYDGLCPEWRNMIVTASGGSIMLKK
;
A
#
# COMPACT_ATOMS: atom_id res chain seq x y z
N MET A 1 30.24 23.10 59.01
CA MET A 1 30.06 22.41 57.71
C MET A 1 29.68 20.98 58.01
N ALA A 2 28.39 20.67 57.91
CA ALA A 2 27.87 19.31 57.95
C ALA A 2 26.92 19.25 56.75
N GLU A 3 27.30 18.47 55.74
CA GLU A 3 26.57 18.36 54.49
C GLU A 3 25.85 17.00 54.50
N GLU A 4 24.53 17.08 54.54
CA GLU A 4 23.60 15.96 54.56
C GLU A 4 23.76 15.12 53.29
N ARG A 5 24.03 13.82 53.45
CA ARG A 5 23.77 12.85 52.38
C ARG A 5 22.29 12.53 52.39
N LYS A 6 21.57 12.98 51.36
CA LYS A 6 20.26 12.44 51.00
C LYS A 6 20.45 11.00 50.53
N GLU A 7 19.89 10.05 51.28
CA GLU A 7 19.67 8.69 50.78
C GLU A 7 18.55 8.75 49.73
N GLU A 8 18.87 8.27 48.53
CA GLU A 8 17.98 8.18 47.38
C GLU A 8 17.10 6.93 47.57
N GLU A 9 15.82 7.12 47.93
CA GLU A 9 14.85 6.03 48.02
C GLU A 9 14.64 5.38 46.65
N ALA A 10 14.95 4.08 46.56
CA ALA A 10 14.68 3.25 45.39
C ALA A 10 13.16 3.13 45.14
N PRO A 11 12.70 3.09 43.88
CA PRO A 11 11.28 3.02 43.58
C PRO A 11 10.69 1.70 44.09
N SER A 12 9.65 1.79 44.93
CA SER A 12 8.93 0.62 45.42
C SER A 12 8.17 -0.05 44.28
N ASP A 13 8.68 -1.17 43.78
CA ASP A 13 7.94 -2.06 42.88
C ASP A 13 6.75 -2.67 43.64
N THR A 14 5.62 -1.96 43.60
CA THR A 14 4.34 -2.38 44.17
C THR A 14 3.62 -3.28 43.17
N HIS A 15 4.24 -4.39 42.78
CA HIS A 15 3.51 -5.49 42.14
C HIS A 15 2.99 -6.43 43.24
N PRO A 16 1.66 -6.64 43.35
CA PRO A 16 1.10 -7.58 44.31
C PRO A 16 1.76 -8.95 44.15
N LEU A 17 2.19 -9.57 45.25
CA LEU A 17 2.73 -10.92 45.25
C LEU A 17 1.64 -11.90 44.81
N ARG A 18 1.64 -12.26 43.52
CA ARG A 18 0.73 -13.27 42.96
C ARG A 18 1.40 -14.65 42.97
N PRO A 19 0.64 -15.73 43.22
CA PRO A 19 1.14 -17.10 43.05
C PRO A 19 1.78 -17.26 41.68
N LEU A 20 2.95 -17.91 41.64
CA LEU A 20 3.74 -18.08 40.41
C LEU A 20 2.90 -18.62 39.24
N LYS A 21 1.97 -19.55 39.52
CA LYS A 21 1.03 -20.13 38.55
C LYS A 21 0.14 -19.10 37.84
N GLU A 22 -0.27 -18.02 38.51
CA GLU A 22 -1.10 -16.97 37.93
C GLU A 22 -0.34 -16.11 36.90
N ASN A 23 1.00 -16.07 36.97
CA ASN A 23 1.81 -15.41 35.94
C ASN A 23 1.91 -16.24 34.66
N TYR A 24 1.54 -17.53 34.70
CA TYR A 24 1.54 -18.44 33.54
C TYR A 24 0.13 -18.72 33.01
N THR A 25 -0.92 -18.15 33.61
CA THR A 25 -2.28 -18.23 33.06
C THR A 25 -2.45 -17.14 32.00
N PRO A 26 -2.70 -17.49 30.73
CA PRO A 26 -2.97 -16.50 29.69
C PRO A 26 -4.20 -15.66 30.07
N SER A 27 -4.09 -14.34 30.03
CA SER A 27 -5.23 -13.45 30.16
C SER A 27 -6.04 -13.41 28.86
N GLU A 28 -7.31 -13.01 28.96
CA GLU A 28 -8.08 -12.68 27.77
C GLU A 28 -7.36 -11.62 26.92
N ASN A 29 -7.36 -11.83 25.61
CA ASN A 29 -6.81 -10.86 24.68
C ASN A 29 -7.82 -9.72 24.50
N ALA A 30 -7.76 -8.73 25.37
CA ALA A 30 -8.58 -7.52 25.30
C ALA A 30 -7.97 -6.41 24.42
N SER A 31 -6.87 -6.68 23.70
CA SER A 31 -6.24 -5.66 22.85
C SER A 31 -7.21 -5.21 21.75
N PRO A 32 -7.60 -3.93 21.71
CA PRO A 32 -8.54 -3.46 20.70
C PRO A 32 -7.89 -3.46 19.32
N SER A 33 -8.72 -3.47 18.28
CA SER A 33 -8.26 -3.44 16.89
C SER A 33 -7.45 -2.16 16.59
N CYS A 34 -6.44 -2.27 15.72
CA CYS A 34 -5.77 -1.10 15.16
C CYS A 34 -6.70 -0.28 14.24
N ILE A 35 -7.70 -0.95 13.63
CA ILE A 35 -8.75 -0.35 12.81
C ILE A 35 -9.94 -0.02 13.69
N GLN A 36 -10.21 1.26 13.85
CA GLN A 36 -11.41 1.79 14.46
C GLN A 36 -12.46 2.00 13.36
N LEU A 37 -13.45 1.10 13.32
CA LEU A 37 -14.60 1.28 12.45
C LEU A 37 -15.51 2.37 13.03
N PRO A 38 -16.18 3.17 12.19
CA PRO A 38 -17.25 4.04 12.66
C PRO A 38 -18.34 3.20 13.36
N THR A 39 -19.16 3.84 14.19
CA THR A 39 -20.25 3.16 14.91
C THR A 39 -21.23 2.54 13.91
N ILE A 40 -21.10 1.24 13.68
CA ILE A 40 -22.01 0.45 12.84
C ILE A 40 -22.93 -0.32 13.78
N GLN A 41 -24.24 -0.29 13.51
CA GLN A 41 -25.19 -1.09 14.27
C GLN A 41 -24.93 -2.58 13.98
N VAL A 42 -24.26 -3.27 14.92
CA VAL A 42 -23.82 -4.67 14.80
C VAL A 42 -24.98 -5.62 14.52
N ALA A 43 -26.20 -5.27 14.95
CA ALA A 43 -27.40 -6.05 14.73
C ALA A 43 -27.94 -6.03 13.27
N GLN A 44 -27.30 -5.31 12.33
CA GLN A 44 -27.88 -5.03 11.02
C GLN A 44 -26.97 -5.31 9.80
N TYR A 45 -25.89 -6.07 9.95
CA TYR A 45 -25.08 -6.47 8.81
C TYR A 45 -24.68 -7.95 8.85
N GLU A 46 -24.63 -8.57 7.67
CA GLU A 46 -24.16 -9.93 7.49
C GLU A 46 -23.11 -9.94 6.38
N ILE A 47 -21.96 -10.58 6.63
CA ILE A 47 -20.99 -10.87 5.59
C ILE A 47 -21.16 -12.33 5.18
N LYS A 48 -21.53 -12.54 3.92
CA LYS A 48 -21.58 -13.88 3.35
C LYS A 48 -20.16 -14.43 3.19
N PRO A 49 -19.89 -15.70 3.51
CA PRO A 49 -18.59 -16.33 3.24
C PRO A 49 -18.15 -16.21 1.79
N SER A 50 -19.09 -16.23 0.85
CA SER A 50 -18.84 -15.98 -0.57
C SER A 50 -18.19 -14.62 -0.83
N THR A 51 -18.54 -13.58 -0.08
CA THR A 51 -17.93 -12.26 -0.18
C THR A 51 -16.47 -12.30 0.25
N ILE A 52 -16.16 -13.00 1.33
CA ILE A 52 -14.77 -13.13 1.81
C ILE A 52 -13.90 -13.88 0.79
N ASN A 53 -14.46 -14.89 0.11
CA ASN A 53 -13.75 -15.66 -0.90
C ASN A 53 -13.43 -14.86 -2.18
N LEU A 54 -14.12 -13.75 -2.44
CA LEU A 54 -13.84 -12.86 -3.56
C LEU A 54 -12.66 -11.92 -3.28
N ILE A 55 -12.30 -11.72 -2.01
CA ILE A 55 -11.28 -10.75 -1.62
C ILE A 55 -9.90 -11.31 -2.02
N PRO A 56 -9.07 -10.53 -2.76
CA PRO A 56 -7.72 -10.97 -3.11
C PRO A 56 -6.88 -11.18 -1.87
N SER A 57 -5.85 -12.02 -1.95
CA SER A 57 -4.95 -12.29 -0.83
C SER A 57 -3.55 -11.77 -1.10
N PHE A 58 -2.94 -11.17 -0.08
CA PHE A 58 -1.57 -10.67 -0.10
C PHE A 58 -0.79 -11.22 1.10
N CYS A 59 0.27 -11.97 0.85
CA CYS A 59 1.05 -12.66 1.88
C CYS A 59 2.21 -11.81 2.42
N GLY A 60 2.65 -10.78 1.69
CA GLY A 60 3.82 -9.96 2.00
C GLY A 60 5.13 -10.55 1.47
N LEU A 61 5.10 -11.16 0.29
CA LEU A 61 6.24 -11.72 -0.43
C LEU A 61 6.88 -10.66 -1.36
N ASN A 62 8.15 -10.86 -1.71
CA ASN A 62 8.91 -9.88 -2.50
C ASN A 62 8.39 -9.73 -3.96
N ASN A 63 7.84 -10.82 -4.50
CA ASN A 63 7.31 -10.91 -5.86
C ASN A 63 5.87 -10.39 -6.00
N GLU A 64 5.17 -10.14 -4.89
CA GLU A 64 3.83 -9.54 -4.94
C GLU A 64 3.91 -8.04 -5.27
N ASP A 65 2.88 -7.54 -5.96
CA ASP A 65 2.71 -6.13 -6.29
C ASP A 65 1.66 -5.49 -5.37
N PRO A 66 2.07 -4.56 -4.48
CA PRO A 66 1.14 -3.89 -3.57
C PRO A 66 0.08 -3.04 -4.26
N TYR A 67 0.40 -2.41 -5.41
CA TYR A 67 -0.57 -1.58 -6.13
C TYR A 67 -1.61 -2.45 -6.83
N SER A 68 -1.19 -3.51 -7.51
CA SER A 68 -2.14 -4.45 -8.13
C SER A 68 -3.09 -5.06 -7.10
N HIS A 69 -2.58 -5.44 -5.91
CA HIS A 69 -3.44 -5.94 -4.83
C HIS A 69 -4.48 -4.90 -4.37
N ILE A 70 -4.08 -3.63 -4.21
CA ILE A 70 -5.01 -2.56 -3.84
C ILE A 70 -6.07 -2.36 -4.94
N ASP A 71 -5.66 -2.32 -6.21
CA ASP A 71 -6.58 -2.14 -7.33
C ASP A 71 -7.62 -3.27 -7.38
N ASP A 72 -7.18 -4.53 -7.30
CA ASP A 72 -8.06 -5.70 -7.26
C ASP A 72 -8.99 -5.66 -6.05
N PHE A 73 -8.47 -5.29 -4.87
CA PHE A 73 -9.27 -5.14 -3.66
C PHE A 73 -10.35 -4.06 -3.82
N LEU A 74 -10.00 -2.91 -4.39
CA LEU A 74 -10.93 -1.80 -4.61
C LEU A 74 -12.02 -2.16 -5.62
N VAL A 75 -11.70 -2.97 -6.64
CA VAL A 75 -12.70 -3.53 -7.56
C VAL A 75 -13.72 -4.36 -6.78
N ILE A 76 -13.28 -5.25 -5.88
CA ILE A 76 -14.19 -6.05 -5.04
C ILE A 76 -15.04 -5.16 -4.13
N CYS A 77 -14.45 -4.16 -3.48
CA CYS A 77 -15.20 -3.21 -2.66
C CYS A 77 -16.23 -2.39 -3.45
N SER A 78 -16.05 -2.22 -4.77
CA SER A 78 -17.00 -1.49 -5.61
C SER A 78 -18.24 -2.31 -5.98
N ILE A 79 -18.10 -3.64 -6.06
CA ILE A 79 -19.19 -4.57 -6.41
C ILE A 79 -19.95 -5.07 -5.18
N VAL A 80 -19.28 -5.17 -4.02
CA VAL A 80 -19.88 -5.64 -2.78
C VAL A 80 -20.73 -4.54 -2.16
N ARG A 81 -22.00 -4.84 -1.88
CA ARG A 81 -22.91 -3.97 -1.12
C ARG A 81 -23.29 -4.64 0.19
N ILE A 82 -22.94 -3.98 1.30
CA ILE A 82 -23.35 -4.37 2.65
C ILE A 82 -24.16 -3.20 3.22
N ASN A 83 -25.37 -3.48 3.69
CA ASN A 83 -26.22 -2.46 4.30
C ASN A 83 -25.48 -1.82 5.48
N ASN A 84 -25.72 -0.51 5.68
CA ASN A 84 -25.17 0.27 6.80
C ASN A 84 -23.65 0.49 6.80
N PHE A 85 -22.95 0.12 5.72
CA PHE A 85 -21.55 0.49 5.53
C PHE A 85 -21.42 1.64 4.54
N SER A 86 -20.68 2.68 4.90
CA SER A 86 -20.14 3.62 3.91
C SER A 86 -19.06 2.92 3.07
N SER A 87 -18.79 3.44 1.86
CA SER A 87 -17.72 2.88 1.00
C SER A 87 -16.37 2.84 1.72
N GLU A 88 -16.08 3.86 2.54
CA GLU A 88 -14.85 3.93 3.32
C GLU A 88 -14.81 2.90 4.45
N ALA A 89 -15.89 2.82 5.25
CA ALA A 89 -15.99 1.83 6.32
C ALA A 89 -15.88 0.40 5.80
N LEU A 90 -16.46 0.13 4.62
CA LEU A 90 -16.42 -1.18 3.99
C LEU A 90 -14.98 -1.57 3.62
N LYS A 91 -14.24 -0.65 3.00
CA LYS A 91 -12.82 -0.89 2.65
C LYS A 91 -11.99 -1.15 3.89
N MET A 92 -12.12 -0.32 4.93
CA MET A 92 -11.40 -0.51 6.19
C MET A 92 -11.73 -1.86 6.84
N PHE A 93 -13.00 -2.27 6.80
CA PHE A 93 -13.47 -3.51 7.38
C PHE A 93 -13.02 -4.76 6.62
N LEU A 94 -13.04 -4.71 5.28
CA LEU A 94 -12.67 -5.85 4.44
C LEU A 94 -11.17 -6.00 4.25
N PHE A 95 -10.39 -4.92 4.37
CA PHE A 95 -8.95 -4.95 4.12
C PHE A 95 -8.16 -5.98 4.94
N PRO A 96 -8.44 -6.21 6.25
CA PRO A 96 -7.79 -7.28 7.02
C PRO A 96 -7.99 -8.68 6.45
N PHE A 97 -9.09 -8.93 5.74
CA PHE A 97 -9.36 -10.22 5.10
C PHE A 97 -8.51 -10.42 3.84
N SER A 98 -8.06 -9.32 3.23
CA SER A 98 -7.15 -9.35 2.07
C SER A 98 -5.71 -9.69 2.43
N LEU A 99 -5.34 -9.68 3.72
CA LEU A 99 -3.97 -9.91 4.18
C LEU A 99 -3.79 -11.31 4.76
N LYS A 100 -2.66 -11.94 4.47
CA LYS A 100 -2.23 -13.25 4.99
C LYS A 100 -0.83 -13.15 5.60
N ASP A 101 -0.43 -14.16 6.36
CA ASP A 101 0.93 -14.37 6.86
C ASP A 101 1.63 -13.10 7.39
N LYS A 102 2.73 -12.70 6.74
CA LYS A 102 3.55 -11.55 7.14
C LYS A 102 2.76 -10.25 7.04
N ALA A 103 1.91 -10.11 6.02
CA ALA A 103 1.05 -8.94 5.85
C ALA A 103 0.03 -8.81 6.98
N LYS A 104 -0.65 -9.90 7.33
CA LYS A 104 -1.63 -9.92 8.41
C LYS A 104 -0.99 -9.68 9.77
N TYR A 105 0.17 -10.29 10.02
CA TYR A 105 0.94 -10.04 11.23
C TYR A 105 1.30 -8.55 11.38
N ARG A 106 1.77 -7.92 10.30
CA ARG A 106 2.14 -6.49 10.36
C ARG A 106 0.97 -5.58 10.69
N LEU A 107 -0.22 -5.83 10.15
CA LEU A 107 -1.41 -5.07 10.51
C LEU A 107 -1.72 -5.20 12.02
N ARG A 108 -1.62 -6.42 12.58
CA ARG A 108 -1.87 -6.69 14.01
C ARG A 108 -0.86 -6.03 14.96
N THR A 109 0.34 -5.73 14.49
CA THR A 109 1.37 -5.05 15.29
C THR A 109 1.24 -3.52 15.32
N LEU A 110 0.28 -2.94 14.59
CA LEU A 110 0.05 -1.50 14.62
C LEU A 110 -0.58 -1.07 15.96
N PRO A 111 -0.33 0.17 16.41
CA PRO A 111 -0.99 0.69 17.60
C PRO A 111 -2.51 0.64 17.49
N THR A 112 -3.15 0.35 18.61
CA THR A 112 -4.61 0.36 18.78
C THR A 112 -5.21 1.68 18.29
N SER A 113 -6.35 1.61 17.59
CA SER A 113 -7.07 2.79 17.09
C SER A 113 -6.25 3.76 16.22
N SER A 114 -5.15 3.31 15.62
CA SER A 114 -4.31 4.14 14.76
C SER A 114 -4.85 4.32 13.33
N ILE A 115 -5.88 3.54 12.96
CA ILE A 115 -6.54 3.59 11.66
C ILE A 115 -8.01 4.00 11.86
N THR A 116 -8.35 5.21 11.45
CA THR A 116 -9.68 5.84 11.49
C THR A 116 -10.23 6.21 10.11
N THR A 117 -9.39 6.23 9.07
CA THR A 117 -9.78 6.48 7.68
C THR A 117 -9.18 5.45 6.73
N TRP A 118 -9.74 5.29 5.52
CA TRP A 118 -9.21 4.34 4.51
C TRP A 118 -7.81 4.71 4.00
N ALA A 119 -7.47 6.00 3.98
CA ALA A 119 -6.15 6.44 3.51
C ALA A 119 -5.00 5.87 4.37
N GLN A 120 -5.22 5.71 5.67
CA GLN A 120 -4.19 5.25 6.62
C GLN A 120 -3.74 3.79 6.43
N PRO A 121 -4.62 2.77 6.34
CA PRO A 121 -4.21 1.40 6.09
C PRO A 121 -3.57 1.26 4.70
N GLN A 122 -4.12 1.94 3.69
CA GLN A 122 -3.55 1.95 2.34
C GLN A 122 -2.12 2.51 2.35
N GLN A 123 -1.90 3.66 3.00
CA GLN A 123 -0.58 4.28 3.06
C GLN A 123 0.41 3.42 3.86
N LYS A 124 0.05 2.97 5.07
CA LYS A 124 0.91 2.10 5.89
C LYS A 124 1.26 0.79 5.16
N PHE A 125 0.35 0.25 4.36
CA PHE A 125 0.58 -0.92 3.53
C PHE A 125 1.60 -0.62 2.42
N LEU A 126 1.41 0.45 1.67
CA LEU A 126 2.33 0.86 0.61
C LEU A 126 3.72 1.20 1.15
N ASP A 127 3.81 1.97 2.23
CA ASP A 127 5.09 2.31 2.89
C ASP A 127 5.86 1.06 3.32
N LYS A 128 5.13 -0.01 3.69
CA LYS A 128 5.74 -1.26 4.14
C LYS A 128 6.19 -2.16 3.00
N TYR A 129 5.37 -2.32 1.97
CA TYR A 129 5.57 -3.35 0.93
C TYR A 129 6.09 -2.79 -0.39
N PHE A 130 6.03 -1.47 -0.59
CA PHE A 130 6.60 -0.79 -1.75
C PHE A 130 7.89 -0.07 -1.38
N SER A 131 9.03 -0.77 -1.49
CA SER A 131 10.32 -0.22 -1.11
C SER A 131 10.76 0.97 -1.99
N VAL A 132 11.57 1.86 -1.42
CA VAL A 132 12.27 2.92 -2.17
C VAL A 132 13.11 2.34 -3.32
N GLY A 133 13.67 1.14 -3.13
CA GLY A 133 14.38 0.41 -4.18
C GLY A 133 13.51 0.10 -5.40
N LYS A 134 12.26 -0.37 -5.19
CA LYS A 134 11.28 -0.58 -6.28
C LYS A 134 10.94 0.74 -6.98
N THR A 135 10.71 1.82 -6.22
CA THR A 135 10.48 3.16 -6.80
C THR A 135 11.63 3.59 -7.70
N ASN A 136 12.88 3.45 -7.24
CA ASN A 136 14.07 3.82 -8.00
C ASN A 136 14.31 2.91 -9.21
N GLN A 137 13.95 1.63 -9.12
CA GLN A 137 13.99 0.72 -10.26
C GLN A 137 13.02 1.16 -11.36
N TYR A 138 11.75 1.39 -11.02
CA TYR A 138 10.76 1.84 -11.99
C TYR A 138 11.10 3.21 -12.57
N ARG A 139 11.54 4.17 -11.75
CA ARG A 139 12.03 5.46 -12.23
C ARG A 139 13.13 5.29 -13.27
N ARG A 140 14.16 4.50 -12.96
CA ARG A 140 15.26 4.21 -13.90
C ARG A 140 14.73 3.58 -15.19
N SER A 141 13.92 2.54 -15.10
CA SER A 141 13.33 1.88 -16.27
C SER A 141 12.49 2.83 -17.14
N THR A 142 11.77 3.77 -16.53
CA THR A 142 11.00 4.80 -17.25
C THR A 142 11.92 5.83 -17.90
N THR A 143 12.95 6.31 -17.20
CA THR A 143 13.87 7.34 -17.74
C THR A 143 14.84 6.79 -18.78
N SER A 144 15.25 5.53 -18.66
CA SER A 144 16.15 4.85 -19.59
C SER A 144 15.37 3.92 -20.53
N PHE A 145 14.11 4.24 -20.80
CA PHE A 145 13.29 3.43 -21.67
C PHE A 145 13.90 3.39 -23.07
N ALA A 146 13.96 2.19 -23.65
CA ALA A 146 14.38 1.99 -25.03
C ALA A 146 13.50 0.90 -25.63
N GLN A 147 13.04 1.13 -26.86
CA GLN A 147 12.39 0.14 -27.70
C GLN A 147 13.41 -0.96 -28.01
N THR A 148 12.99 -2.22 -27.86
CA THR A 148 13.84 -3.39 -28.12
C THR A 148 13.93 -3.64 -29.62
N ASP A 149 15.05 -4.21 -30.10
CA ASP A 149 15.21 -4.57 -31.51
C ASP A 149 14.08 -5.50 -31.97
N GLY A 150 13.38 -5.11 -33.04
CA GLY A 150 12.22 -5.83 -33.57
C GLY A 150 10.92 -5.68 -32.77
N GLU A 151 10.90 -4.93 -31.66
CA GLU A 151 9.68 -4.64 -30.90
C GLU A 151 8.74 -3.73 -31.70
N GLN A 152 7.46 -4.10 -31.78
CA GLN A 152 6.45 -3.26 -32.43
C GLN A 152 6.15 -2.02 -31.58
N SER A 153 5.95 -0.86 -32.21
CA SER A 153 5.78 0.42 -31.51
C SER A 153 4.62 0.44 -30.50
N HIS A 154 3.49 -0.17 -30.83
CA HIS A 154 2.35 -0.26 -29.90
C HIS A 154 2.68 -1.11 -28.67
N LYS A 155 3.52 -2.16 -28.82
CA LYS A 155 4.00 -2.97 -27.69
C LYS A 155 4.97 -2.19 -26.81
N ALA A 156 5.86 -1.41 -27.42
CA ALA A 156 6.74 -0.50 -26.69
C ALA A 156 5.93 0.54 -25.88
N TRP A 157 4.88 1.10 -26.49
CA TRP A 157 3.96 2.01 -25.80
C TRP A 157 3.22 1.34 -24.63
N ASP A 158 2.74 0.12 -24.81
CA ASP A 158 2.09 -0.64 -23.73
C ASP A 158 3.06 -0.91 -22.57
N ARG A 159 4.31 -1.28 -22.87
CA ARG A 159 5.37 -1.48 -21.87
C ARG A 159 5.71 -0.19 -21.12
N PHE A 160 5.78 0.95 -21.83
CA PHE A 160 6.02 2.25 -21.20
C PHE A 160 4.88 2.66 -20.25
N LYS A 161 3.62 2.51 -20.69
CA LYS A 161 2.45 2.76 -19.83
C LYS A 161 2.42 1.85 -18.60
N ASP A 162 2.85 0.60 -18.76
CA ASP A 162 2.91 -0.36 -17.65
C ASP A 162 3.93 0.06 -16.59
N LEU A 163 5.10 0.56 -16.99
CA LEU A 163 6.10 1.12 -16.07
C LEU A 163 5.55 2.29 -15.24
N ILE A 164 4.78 3.18 -15.88
CA ILE A 164 4.11 4.31 -15.20
C ILE A 164 3.05 3.81 -14.22
N ARG A 165 2.20 2.86 -14.64
CA ARG A 165 1.12 2.30 -13.82
C ARG A 165 1.64 1.61 -12.57
N LYS A 166 2.75 0.88 -12.67
CA LYS A 166 3.38 0.16 -11.55
C LYS A 166 4.02 1.07 -10.50
N CYS A 167 4.21 2.35 -10.80
CA CYS A 167 4.82 3.31 -9.89
C CYS A 167 4.14 4.69 -9.99
N PRO A 168 2.86 4.84 -9.61
CA PRO A 168 2.12 6.09 -9.81
C PRO A 168 2.72 7.30 -9.08
N HIS A 169 3.48 7.06 -8.00
CA HIS A 169 4.27 8.04 -7.24
C HIS A 169 5.69 8.27 -7.81
N HIS A 170 5.90 8.02 -9.11
CA HIS A 170 7.20 8.17 -9.75
C HIS A 170 7.72 9.63 -9.75
N GLN A 171 6.87 10.65 -9.55
CA GLN A 171 7.25 12.08 -9.48
C GLN A 171 7.99 12.60 -10.73
N ILE A 172 7.67 12.05 -11.91
CA ILE A 172 8.21 12.49 -13.21
C ILE A 172 7.14 13.36 -13.86
N ALA A 173 7.51 14.55 -14.34
CA ALA A 173 6.53 15.43 -14.99
C ALA A 173 6.00 14.81 -16.30
N LYS A 174 4.74 15.09 -16.65
CA LYS A 174 4.11 14.51 -17.85
C LYS A 174 4.89 14.78 -19.13
N TRP A 175 5.45 15.98 -19.29
CA TRP A 175 6.27 16.32 -20.47
C TRP A 175 7.57 15.50 -20.53
N GLN A 176 8.19 15.21 -19.38
CA GLN A 176 9.37 14.34 -19.33
C GLN A 176 9.03 12.90 -19.69
N LEU A 177 7.86 12.40 -19.31
CA LEU A 177 7.41 11.06 -19.73
C LEU A 177 7.28 10.97 -21.25
N VAL A 178 6.71 12.01 -21.89
CA VAL A 178 6.62 12.09 -23.35
C VAL A 178 8.02 12.11 -23.97
N GLN A 179 8.93 12.92 -23.42
CA GLN A 179 10.30 12.99 -23.88
C GLN A 179 11.04 11.65 -23.75
N PHE A 180 11.02 11.00 -22.59
CA PHE A 180 11.69 9.70 -22.38
C PHE A 180 11.15 8.62 -23.29
N PHE A 181 9.83 8.59 -23.52
CA PHE A 181 9.26 7.67 -24.50
C PHE A 181 9.77 7.96 -25.91
N TYR A 182 9.74 9.23 -26.34
CA TYR A 182 10.22 9.64 -27.66
C TYR A 182 11.70 9.31 -27.87
N ASP A 183 12.55 9.64 -26.89
CA ASP A 183 14.01 9.39 -26.94
C ASP A 183 14.34 7.89 -26.98
N GLY A 184 13.46 7.05 -26.42
CA GLY A 184 13.58 5.61 -26.42
C GLY A 184 13.10 4.89 -27.69
N LEU A 185 12.38 5.55 -28.61
CA LEU A 185 11.88 4.93 -29.84
C LEU A 185 12.99 4.70 -30.87
N CYS A 186 12.81 3.73 -31.77
CA CYS A 186 13.74 3.56 -32.88
C CYS A 186 13.66 4.75 -33.87
N PRO A 187 14.71 5.03 -34.66
CA PRO A 187 14.78 6.20 -35.54
C PRO A 187 13.62 6.32 -36.53
N GLU A 188 13.13 5.19 -37.05
CA GLU A 188 12.03 5.14 -38.02
C GLU A 188 10.75 5.76 -37.44
N TRP A 189 10.42 5.41 -36.19
CA TRP A 189 9.23 5.92 -35.52
C TRP A 189 9.42 7.36 -35.02
N ARG A 190 10.62 7.73 -34.57
CA ARG A 190 10.91 9.14 -34.24
C ARG A 190 10.66 10.03 -35.45
N ASN A 191 11.16 9.64 -36.62
CA ASN A 191 10.95 10.36 -37.87
C ASN A 191 9.46 10.43 -38.24
N MET A 192 8.72 9.32 -38.13
CA MET A 192 7.28 9.32 -38.38
C MET A 192 6.53 10.31 -37.47
N ILE A 193 6.85 10.36 -36.18
CA ILE A 193 6.20 11.28 -35.23
C ILE A 193 6.57 12.74 -35.57
N VAL A 194 7.82 13.03 -35.92
CA VAL A 194 8.25 14.37 -36.34
C VAL A 194 7.53 14.81 -37.61
N THR A 195 7.42 13.93 -38.61
CA THR A 195 6.70 14.20 -39.87
C THR A 195 5.21 14.43 -39.61
N ALA A 196 4.55 13.54 -38.85
CA ALA A 196 3.14 13.69 -38.47
C ALA A 196 2.88 14.96 -37.63
N SER A 197 3.87 15.42 -36.88
CA SER A 197 3.79 16.62 -36.05
C SER A 197 4.09 17.92 -36.81
N GLY A 198 4.51 17.87 -38.08
CA GLY A 198 4.82 19.05 -38.89
C GLY A 198 6.21 19.65 -38.64
N GLY A 199 7.19 18.83 -38.23
CA GLY A 199 8.60 19.23 -38.19
C GLY A 199 9.20 19.43 -36.79
N SER A 200 8.40 19.57 -35.73
CA SER A 200 8.93 19.48 -34.36
C SER A 200 7.85 19.20 -33.32
N ILE A 201 8.08 18.17 -32.51
CA ILE A 201 7.25 17.76 -31.38
C ILE A 201 7.62 18.60 -30.13
N MET A 202 8.87 19.07 -30.07
CA MET A 202 9.43 19.82 -28.94
C MET A 202 9.20 21.34 -29.02
N LEU A 203 8.57 21.84 -30.10
CA LEU A 203 8.32 23.28 -30.31
C LEU A 203 6.83 23.67 -30.28
N LYS A 204 5.91 22.73 -30.06
CA LYS A 204 4.49 23.06 -29.92
C LYS A 204 4.21 23.47 -28.47
N LYS A 205 4.09 24.79 -28.27
CA LYS A 205 3.60 25.43 -27.04
C LYS A 205 2.14 25.07 -26.76
#